data_AF-A0A7S2FH30-F1
#
_entry.id   AF-A0A7S2FH30-F1
#
_cell.length_a   1.000
_cell.length_b   1.000
_cell.length_c   1.000
_cell.angle_alpha   90.00
_cell.angle_beta   90.00
_cell.angle_gamma   90.00
#
_symmetry.space_group_name_H-M   'P 1'
#
loop_
_entity.id
_entity.type
_entity.pdbx_description
1 polymer ?
#
loop_
_entity_poly.entity_id
_entity_poly.type
_entity_poly.pdbx_seq_one_letter_code
_entity_poly.pdbx_strand_id
1 'polypeptide(L)'
;SIADCETWQQRIKTPIPIPMPIPPRDPPSILDKIVAQRHIDVAEAKRHVSAESLRARIADCKPASDFCKALSSAAPMGVLAEMKRASPSKGDIAPDIDAPQQALAYALAGACTVSVLTEPKWFKGSLDDLQGVRSALEDAGLSPRVCVLRKDFLIDDYQLLEARAHGADTA
;
A
#
# COMPACT_ATOMS: atom_id res chain seq x y z
N SER A 1 -32.51 29.52 49.22
CA SER A 1 -33.35 28.91 50.30
C SER A 1 -32.52 27.83 50.99
N ILE A 2 -32.84 27.41 52.23
CA ILE A 2 -32.23 26.20 52.83
C ILE A 2 -32.43 24.96 51.90
N ALA A 3 -33.39 25.03 50.98
CA ALA A 3 -33.67 24.02 49.95
C ALA A 3 -32.56 23.80 48.90
N ASP A 4 -31.55 24.69 48.77
CA ASP A 4 -30.52 24.58 47.73
C ASP A 4 -29.22 23.87 48.22
N CYS A 5 -29.11 23.59 49.52
CA CYS A 5 -27.94 22.92 50.11
C CYS A 5 -28.14 21.39 50.23
N GLU A 6 -29.39 20.95 50.42
CA GLU A 6 -29.74 19.51 50.49
C GLU A 6 -29.55 18.78 49.15
N THR A 7 -29.70 19.50 48.03
CA THR A 7 -29.56 18.98 46.66
C THR A 7 -28.11 18.69 46.27
N TRP A 8 -27.12 19.37 46.87
CA TRP A 8 -25.70 19.07 46.63
C TRP A 8 -25.22 17.86 47.41
N GLN A 9 -25.62 17.71 48.68
CA GLN A 9 -25.19 16.59 49.52
C GLN A 9 -25.75 15.23 49.08
N GLN A 10 -26.90 15.20 48.40
CA GLN A 10 -27.46 13.97 47.83
C GLN A 10 -26.69 13.50 46.56
N ARG A 11 -26.17 14.45 45.77
CA ARG A 11 -25.43 14.17 44.51
C ARG A 11 -24.04 13.55 44.71
N ILE A 12 -23.45 13.73 45.90
CA ILE A 12 -22.15 13.16 46.29
C ILE A 12 -22.29 11.79 46.95
N LYS A 13 -23.52 11.36 47.29
CA LYS A 13 -23.81 10.05 47.90
C LYS A 13 -24.28 9.00 46.90
N THR A 14 -24.61 9.39 45.67
CA THR A 14 -24.88 8.44 44.59
C THR A 14 -23.59 7.72 44.20
N PRO A 15 -23.51 6.38 44.31
CA PRO A 15 -22.40 5.62 43.80
C PRO A 15 -22.22 5.94 42.32
N ILE A 16 -20.98 6.24 41.91
CA ILE A 16 -20.64 6.30 40.48
C ILE A 16 -20.97 4.91 39.93
N PRO A 17 -21.80 4.79 38.87
CA PRO A 17 -22.07 3.50 38.25
C PRO A 17 -20.75 2.85 37.89
N ILE A 18 -20.55 1.60 38.30
CA ILE A 18 -19.40 0.82 37.86
C ILE A 18 -19.43 0.85 36.33
N PRO A 19 -18.37 1.32 35.65
CA PRO A 19 -18.35 1.33 34.20
C PRO A 19 -18.66 -0.07 33.71
N MET A 20 -19.64 -0.19 32.82
CA MET A 20 -19.99 -1.48 32.25
C MET A 20 -18.73 -2.11 31.65
N PRO A 21 -18.58 -3.45 31.74
CA PRO A 21 -17.48 -4.14 31.08
C PRO A 21 -17.42 -3.68 29.62
N ILE A 22 -16.26 -3.17 29.21
CA ILE A 22 -16.02 -2.86 27.80
C ILE A 22 -16.27 -4.18 27.05
N PRO A 23 -17.18 -4.21 26.06
CA PRO A 23 -17.42 -5.43 25.30
C PRO A 23 -16.08 -5.90 24.71
N PRO A 24 -15.83 -7.23 24.66
CA PRO A 24 -14.61 -7.73 24.06
C PRO A 24 -14.46 -7.15 22.66
N ARG A 25 -13.30 -6.57 22.38
CA ARG A 25 -12.99 -6.02 21.05
C ARG A 25 -13.15 -7.15 20.03
N ASP A 26 -13.81 -6.87 18.92
CA ASP A 26 -13.94 -7.85 17.83
C ASP A 26 -12.57 -8.47 17.50
N PRO A 27 -12.53 -9.76 17.12
CA PRO A 27 -11.27 -10.39 16.73
C PRO A 27 -10.62 -9.57 15.61
N PRO A 28 -9.26 -9.48 15.59
CA PRO A 28 -8.57 -8.59 14.66
C PRO A 28 -8.95 -8.93 13.22
N SER A 29 -9.33 -7.88 12.48
CA SER A 29 -9.71 -7.99 11.07
C SER A 29 -8.52 -8.43 10.23
N ILE A 30 -8.78 -8.81 8.97
CA ILE A 30 -7.70 -9.11 8.04
C ILE A 30 -6.78 -7.90 7.83
N LEU A 31 -7.33 -6.68 7.82
CA LEU A 31 -6.54 -5.46 7.68
C LEU A 31 -5.63 -5.27 8.90
N ASP A 32 -6.14 -5.50 10.12
CA ASP A 32 -5.32 -5.40 11.35
C ASP A 32 -4.15 -6.38 11.32
N LYS A 33 -4.40 -7.61 10.83
CA LYS A 33 -3.35 -8.63 10.69
C LYS A 33 -2.30 -8.20 9.67
N ILE A 34 -2.72 -7.63 8.54
CA ILE A 34 -1.80 -7.13 7.50
C ILE A 34 -0.94 -5.99 8.05
N VAL A 35 -1.57 -4.97 8.64
CA VAL A 35 -0.86 -3.81 9.20
C VAL A 35 0.13 -4.23 10.28
N ALA A 36 -0.26 -5.14 11.19
CA ALA A 36 0.63 -5.66 12.23
C ALA A 36 1.86 -6.37 11.63
N GLN A 37 1.67 -7.16 10.57
CA GLN A 37 2.80 -7.80 9.88
C GLN A 37 3.67 -6.77 9.16
N ARG A 38 3.09 -5.76 8.51
CA ARG A 38 3.85 -4.72 7.82
C ARG A 38 4.77 -3.94 8.76
N HIS A 39 4.39 -3.72 10.02
CA HIS A 39 5.31 -3.12 11.00
C HIS A 39 6.56 -3.97 11.21
N ILE A 40 6.43 -5.30 11.25
CA ILE A 40 7.55 -6.22 11.38
C ILE A 40 8.41 -6.19 10.11
N ASP A 41 7.78 -6.30 8.94
CA ASP A 41 8.47 -6.33 7.64
C ASP A 41 9.26 -5.04 7.39
N VAL A 42 8.66 -3.87 7.68
CA VAL A 42 9.32 -2.57 7.51
C VAL A 42 10.48 -2.41 8.48
N ALA A 43 10.32 -2.83 9.75
CA ALA A 43 11.40 -2.79 10.72
C ALA A 43 12.56 -3.69 10.31
N GLU A 44 12.28 -4.86 9.71
CA GLU A 44 13.30 -5.73 9.14
C GLU A 44 13.98 -5.13 7.93
N ALA A 45 13.22 -4.61 6.96
CA ALA A 45 13.76 -3.97 5.76
C ALA A 45 14.72 -2.81 6.10
N LYS A 46 14.35 -1.98 7.08
CA LYS A 46 15.19 -0.88 7.59
C LYS A 46 16.53 -1.34 8.20
N ARG A 47 16.64 -2.58 8.67
CA ARG A 47 17.92 -3.16 9.14
C ARG A 47 18.83 -3.57 7.99
N HIS A 48 18.27 -3.88 6.83
CA HIS A 48 19.03 -4.32 5.65
C HIS A 48 19.40 -3.18 4.71
N VAL A 49 18.49 -2.22 4.49
CA VAL A 49 18.71 -1.09 3.60
C VAL A 49 18.36 0.20 4.33
N SER A 50 19.30 1.14 4.37
CA SER A 50 19.07 2.42 5.03
C SER A 50 18.25 3.36 4.14
N ALA A 51 17.48 4.25 4.77
CA ALA A 51 16.77 5.32 4.06
C ALA A 51 17.72 6.23 3.26
N GLU A 52 18.95 6.43 3.74
CA GLU A 52 19.99 7.17 3.02
C GLU A 52 20.42 6.47 1.74
N SER A 53 20.65 5.14 1.80
CA SER A 53 20.97 4.35 0.61
C SER A 53 19.85 4.40 -0.44
N LEU A 54 18.59 4.34 0.00
CA LEU A 54 17.44 4.51 -0.90
C LEU A 54 17.42 5.90 -1.54
N ARG A 55 17.65 6.98 -0.77
CA ARG A 55 17.72 8.34 -1.32
C ARG A 55 18.83 8.50 -2.34
N ALA A 56 20.01 7.91 -2.10
CA ALA A 56 21.10 7.90 -3.05
C ALA A 56 20.69 7.21 -4.36
N ARG A 57 20.04 6.03 -4.29
CA ARG A 57 19.50 5.33 -5.47
C ARG A 57 18.45 6.15 -6.23
N ILE A 58 17.60 6.89 -5.52
CA ILE A 58 16.55 7.72 -6.12
C ILE A 58 17.15 8.88 -6.93
N ALA A 59 18.31 9.41 -6.53
CA ALA A 59 18.96 10.52 -7.23
C ALA A 59 19.30 10.18 -8.69
N ASP A 60 19.55 8.90 -8.99
CA ASP A 60 19.88 8.40 -10.33
C ASP A 60 18.65 7.95 -11.14
N CYS A 61 17.44 8.00 -10.55
CA CYS A 61 16.21 7.55 -11.21
C CYS A 61 15.64 8.61 -12.17
N LYS A 62 15.19 8.20 -13.37
CA LYS A 62 14.39 9.05 -14.29
C LYS A 62 13.18 9.62 -13.54
N PRO A 63 12.78 10.89 -13.73
CA PRO A 63 11.62 11.48 -13.04
C PRO A 63 10.36 10.60 -13.09
N ALA A 64 9.56 10.64 -12.02
CA ALA A 64 8.31 9.89 -11.96
C ALA A 64 7.33 10.37 -13.04
N SER A 65 6.66 9.43 -13.70
CA SER A 65 5.52 9.75 -14.57
C SER A 65 4.38 10.35 -13.73
N ASP A 66 3.69 11.35 -14.26
CA ASP A 66 2.50 11.91 -13.61
C ASP A 66 1.31 10.93 -13.75
N PHE A 67 0.97 10.26 -12.65
CA PHE A 67 -0.11 9.27 -12.56
C PHE A 67 -1.48 9.85 -12.96
N CYS A 68 -1.83 11.01 -12.41
CA CYS A 68 -3.12 11.66 -12.70
C CYS A 68 -3.21 12.03 -14.18
N LYS A 69 -2.12 12.54 -14.76
CA LYS A 69 -2.04 12.85 -16.19
C LYS A 69 -2.12 11.59 -17.06
N ALA A 70 -1.44 10.50 -16.67
CA ALA A 70 -1.46 9.24 -17.40
C ALA A 70 -2.88 8.67 -17.54
N LEU A 71 -3.68 8.74 -16.47
CA LEU A 71 -5.09 8.30 -16.50
C LEU A 71 -6.00 9.26 -17.26
N SER A 72 -5.89 10.58 -17.01
CA SER A 72 -6.78 11.58 -17.60
C SER A 72 -6.54 11.85 -19.08
N SER A 73 -5.31 11.63 -19.58
CA SER A 73 -4.94 11.87 -20.97
C SER A 73 -5.13 10.63 -21.88
N ALA A 74 -5.38 9.46 -21.28
CA ALA A 74 -5.58 8.23 -22.03
C ALA A 74 -6.97 8.21 -22.71
N ALA A 75 -7.00 7.79 -23.97
CA ALA A 75 -8.21 7.73 -24.79
C ALA A 75 -8.40 6.33 -25.40
N PRO A 76 -9.64 5.82 -25.53
CA PRO A 76 -10.90 6.46 -25.12
C PRO A 76 -11.14 6.43 -23.61
N MET A 77 -10.34 5.68 -22.85
CA MET A 77 -10.39 5.61 -21.39
C MET A 77 -9.01 5.31 -20.81
N GLY A 78 -8.74 5.84 -19.61
CA GLY A 78 -7.57 5.46 -18.82
C GLY A 78 -7.77 4.12 -18.13
N VAL A 79 -6.89 3.17 -18.41
CA VAL A 79 -6.89 1.84 -17.79
C VAL A 79 -5.68 1.69 -16.89
N LEU A 80 -5.95 1.37 -15.62
CA LEU A 80 -4.98 0.86 -14.66
C LEU A 80 -5.20 -0.65 -14.54
N ALA A 81 -4.22 -1.42 -14.99
CA ALA A 81 -4.27 -2.88 -14.93
C ALA A 81 -3.47 -3.40 -13.73
N GLU A 82 -4.03 -4.33 -12.97
CA GLU A 82 -3.39 -4.92 -11.79
C GLU A 82 -3.13 -6.41 -12.03
N MET A 83 -1.89 -6.86 -11.81
CA MET A 83 -1.58 -8.28 -11.67
C MET A 83 -1.66 -8.68 -10.20
N LYS A 84 -2.23 -9.86 -9.91
CA LYS A 84 -2.43 -10.33 -8.53
C LYS A 84 -2.31 -11.85 -8.45
N ARG A 85 -1.31 -12.32 -7.68
CA ARG A 85 -1.09 -13.76 -7.44
C ARG A 85 -2.10 -14.35 -6.47
N ALA A 86 -2.42 -13.62 -5.39
CA ALA A 86 -3.36 -14.07 -4.37
C ALA A 86 -4.12 -12.91 -3.71
N SER A 87 -5.18 -13.23 -2.96
CA SER A 87 -5.77 -12.30 -1.99
C SER A 87 -6.26 -13.05 -0.74
N PRO A 88 -6.38 -12.38 0.42
CA PRO A 88 -6.96 -13.01 1.61
C PRO A 88 -8.36 -13.58 1.41
N SER A 89 -9.15 -12.97 0.52
CA SER A 89 -10.54 -13.34 0.27
C SER A 89 -10.72 -14.48 -0.73
N LYS A 90 -9.80 -14.64 -1.69
CA LYS A 90 -9.92 -15.62 -2.78
C LYS A 90 -8.83 -16.69 -2.75
N GLY A 91 -7.83 -16.58 -1.88
CA GLY A 91 -6.65 -17.43 -1.91
C GLY A 91 -5.84 -17.18 -3.18
N ASP A 92 -5.33 -18.24 -3.78
CA ASP A 92 -4.55 -18.16 -5.02
C ASP A 92 -5.44 -17.84 -6.22
N ILE A 93 -5.01 -16.85 -7.01
CA ILE A 93 -5.71 -16.35 -8.20
C ILE A 93 -4.90 -16.71 -9.45
N ALA A 94 -3.62 -16.36 -9.46
CA ALA A 94 -2.69 -16.62 -10.56
C ALA A 94 -1.27 -16.78 -10.00
N PRO A 95 -0.99 -17.85 -9.23
CA PRO A 95 0.24 -17.99 -8.44
C PRO A 95 1.52 -17.99 -9.30
N ASP A 96 1.44 -18.48 -10.53
CA ASP A 96 2.58 -18.63 -11.44
C ASP A 96 2.77 -17.45 -12.39
N ILE A 97 2.02 -16.34 -12.18
CA ILE A 97 2.12 -15.18 -13.06
C ILE A 97 3.48 -14.49 -12.93
N ASP A 98 4.14 -14.29 -14.07
CA ASP A 98 5.34 -13.48 -14.18
C ASP A 98 4.94 -11.99 -14.27
N ALA A 99 5.26 -11.22 -13.22
CA ALA A 99 4.81 -9.84 -13.12
C ALA A 99 5.37 -8.94 -14.26
N PRO A 100 6.66 -9.02 -14.63
CA PRO A 100 7.21 -8.27 -15.75
C PRO A 100 6.51 -8.56 -17.09
N GLN A 101 6.35 -9.84 -17.45
CA GLN A 101 5.69 -10.25 -18.69
C GLN A 101 4.22 -9.80 -18.71
N GLN A 102 3.51 -9.97 -17.59
CA GLN A 102 2.11 -9.58 -17.51
C GLN A 102 1.92 -8.06 -17.60
N ALA A 103 2.78 -7.28 -16.95
CA ALA A 103 2.76 -5.82 -17.04
C ALA A 103 3.01 -5.34 -18.47
N LEU A 104 3.98 -5.94 -19.15
CA LEU A 104 4.27 -5.63 -20.54
C LEU A 104 3.08 -5.96 -21.44
N ALA A 105 2.43 -7.11 -21.23
CA ALA A 105 1.22 -7.47 -21.95
C ALA A 105 0.08 -6.46 -21.73
N TYR A 106 -0.13 -5.98 -20.50
CA TYR A 106 -1.11 -4.93 -20.22
C TYR A 106 -0.76 -3.60 -20.91
N ALA A 107 0.51 -3.20 -20.85
CA ALA A 107 0.98 -1.99 -21.50
C ALA A 107 0.78 -2.03 -23.02
N LEU A 108 1.12 -3.15 -23.66
CA LEU A 108 0.91 -3.38 -25.10
C LEU A 108 -0.57 -3.42 -25.47
N ALA A 109 -1.44 -3.85 -24.56
CA ALA A 109 -2.89 -3.80 -24.72
C ALA A 109 -3.50 -2.40 -24.48
N GLY A 110 -2.69 -1.38 -24.14
CA GLY A 110 -3.12 0.00 -23.98
C GLY A 110 -3.36 0.45 -22.54
N ALA A 111 -2.95 -0.34 -21.53
CA ALA A 111 -2.97 0.15 -20.14
C ALA A 111 -1.98 1.31 -19.99
N CYS A 112 -2.47 2.46 -19.53
CA CYS A 112 -1.62 3.63 -19.28
C CYS A 112 -0.93 3.57 -17.91
N THR A 113 -1.45 2.73 -17.00
CA THR A 113 -0.83 2.45 -15.70
C THR A 113 -0.87 0.95 -15.42
N VAL A 114 0.20 0.43 -14.82
CA VAL A 114 0.21 -0.91 -14.22
C VAL A 114 0.37 -0.81 -12.70
N SER A 115 -0.39 -1.63 -11.97
CA SER A 115 -0.39 -1.71 -10.51
C SER A 115 0.23 -3.03 -10.07
N VAL A 116 1.35 -2.94 -9.36
CA VAL A 116 2.14 -4.09 -8.93
C VAL A 116 1.94 -4.31 -7.44
N LEU A 117 1.35 -5.45 -7.07
CA LEU A 117 1.27 -5.86 -5.67
C LEU A 117 2.67 -6.19 -5.15
N THR A 118 3.05 -5.58 -4.03
CA THR A 118 4.38 -5.80 -3.41
C THR A 118 4.30 -6.40 -2.00
N GLU A 119 3.09 -6.60 -1.48
CA GLU A 119 2.86 -7.24 -0.19
C GLU A 119 3.14 -8.76 -0.29
N PRO A 120 4.07 -9.31 0.50
CA PRO A 120 4.58 -10.67 0.28
C PRO A 120 3.70 -11.78 0.85
N LYS A 121 3.02 -11.57 1.98
CA LYS A 121 2.42 -12.66 2.76
C LYS A 121 1.03 -13.06 2.28
N TRP A 122 0.18 -12.11 1.96
CA TRP A 122 -1.21 -12.34 1.55
C TRP A 122 -1.44 -12.16 0.05
N PHE A 123 -0.68 -11.27 -0.60
CA PHE A 123 -0.80 -11.02 -2.04
C PHE A 123 0.29 -11.69 -2.87
N LYS A 124 1.32 -12.26 -2.22
CA LYS A 124 2.46 -12.95 -2.85
C LYS A 124 3.21 -12.06 -3.86
N GLY A 125 3.30 -10.77 -3.57
CA GLY A 125 4.06 -9.79 -4.33
C GLY A 125 5.46 -9.55 -3.78
N SER A 126 6.26 -8.73 -4.46
CA SER A 126 7.59 -8.35 -4.00
C SER A 126 8.06 -7.01 -4.59
N LEU A 127 9.09 -6.40 -3.97
CA LEU A 127 9.77 -5.25 -4.56
C LEU A 127 10.56 -5.63 -5.84
N ASP A 128 10.98 -6.88 -5.96
CA ASP A 128 11.64 -7.40 -7.17
C ASP A 128 10.66 -7.46 -8.35
N ASP A 129 9.39 -7.80 -8.11
CA ASP A 129 8.34 -7.71 -9.14
C ASP A 129 8.20 -6.27 -9.63
N LEU A 130 8.17 -5.30 -8.72
CA LEU A 130 8.06 -3.88 -9.06
C LEU A 130 9.25 -3.40 -9.91
N GLN A 131 10.47 -3.76 -9.50
CA GLN A 131 11.68 -3.44 -10.25
C GLN A 131 11.72 -4.12 -11.62
N GLY A 132 11.37 -5.40 -11.69
CA GLY A 132 11.31 -6.17 -12.94
C GLY A 132 10.29 -5.60 -13.92
N VAL A 133 9.11 -5.22 -13.43
CA VAL A 133 8.08 -4.53 -14.22
C VAL A 133 8.61 -3.22 -14.77
N ARG A 134 9.29 -2.40 -13.95
CA ARG A 134 9.88 -1.15 -14.42
C ARG A 134 10.91 -1.41 -15.52
N SER A 135 11.84 -2.34 -15.33
CA SER A 135 12.86 -2.67 -16.32
C SER A 135 12.23 -3.12 -17.65
N ALA A 136 11.30 -4.09 -17.61
CA ALA A 136 10.64 -4.60 -18.82
C ALA A 136 9.92 -3.49 -19.62
N LEU A 137 9.30 -2.54 -18.92
CA LEU A 137 8.63 -1.40 -19.57
C LEU A 137 9.61 -0.35 -20.11
N GLU A 138 10.78 -0.15 -19.50
CA GLU A 138 11.82 0.71 -20.07
C GLU A 138 12.43 0.07 -21.33
N ASP A 139 12.72 -1.22 -21.28
CA ASP A 139 13.29 -1.98 -22.41
C ASP A 139 12.36 -2.00 -23.62
N ALA A 140 11.04 -2.05 -23.38
CA ALA A 140 10.04 -1.96 -24.43
C ALA A 140 9.95 -0.58 -25.10
N GLY A 141 10.49 0.49 -24.48
CA GLY A 141 10.57 1.82 -25.09
C GLY A 141 9.23 2.46 -25.45
N LEU A 142 8.15 2.14 -24.73
CA LEU A 142 6.79 2.61 -25.04
C LEU A 142 6.64 4.12 -24.86
N SER A 143 5.89 4.76 -25.76
CA SER A 143 5.53 6.18 -25.71
C SER A 143 4.02 6.37 -25.87
N PRO A 144 3.32 6.99 -24.90
CA PRO A 144 3.84 7.55 -23.65
C PRO A 144 4.36 6.47 -22.69
N ARG A 145 5.31 6.85 -21.83
CA ARG A 145 5.87 5.95 -20.80
C ARG A 145 4.77 5.53 -19.82
N VAL A 146 4.54 4.22 -19.73
CA VAL A 146 3.54 3.64 -18.81
C VAL A 146 3.91 3.93 -17.36
N CYS A 147 2.92 4.39 -16.59
CA CYS A 147 3.04 4.67 -15.17
C CYS A 147 3.02 3.37 -14.35
N VAL A 148 3.86 3.29 -13.32
CA VAL A 148 3.93 2.12 -12.43
C VAL A 148 3.49 2.51 -11.01
N LEU A 149 2.44 1.86 -10.51
CA LEU A 149 1.93 2.01 -9.15
C LEU A 149 2.44 0.87 -8.26
N ARG A 150 3.09 1.20 -7.13
CA ARG A 150 3.32 0.22 -6.05
C ARG A 150 2.03 0.04 -5.27
N LYS A 151 1.38 -1.11 -5.40
CA LYS A 151 0.23 -1.46 -4.58
C LYS A 151 0.68 -2.21 -3.34
N ASP A 152 0.49 -1.59 -2.18
CA ASP A 152 0.89 -2.15 -0.89
C ASP A 152 0.11 -1.48 0.26
N PHE A 153 0.35 -1.92 1.49
CA PHE A 153 -0.07 -1.27 2.72
C PHE A 153 1.09 -0.42 3.24
N LEU A 154 1.03 0.88 2.93
CA LEU A 154 2.05 1.85 3.32
C LEU A 154 1.73 2.41 4.70
N ILE A 155 2.61 2.16 5.67
CA ILE A 155 2.47 2.57 7.07
C ILE A 155 3.65 3.40 7.56
N ASP A 156 4.66 3.59 6.72
CA ASP A 156 5.91 4.27 7.04
C ASP A 156 6.51 4.92 5.78
N ASP A 157 7.02 6.15 5.89
CA ASP A 157 7.62 6.91 4.79
C ASP A 157 8.81 6.18 4.14
N TYR A 158 9.46 5.29 4.88
CA TYR A 158 10.50 4.42 4.33
C TYR A 158 9.99 3.62 3.12
N GLN A 159 8.73 3.17 3.14
CA GLN A 159 8.15 2.43 2.02
C GLN A 159 7.95 3.31 0.79
N LEU A 160 7.78 4.63 0.94
CA LEU A 160 7.73 5.55 -0.20
C LEU A 160 9.11 5.66 -0.87
N LEU A 161 10.18 5.68 -0.06
CA LEU A 161 11.56 5.62 -0.58
C LEU A 161 11.83 4.31 -1.30
N GLU A 162 11.41 3.18 -0.74
CA GLU A 162 11.50 1.89 -1.41
C GLU A 162 10.74 1.88 -2.73
N ALA A 163 9.48 2.36 -2.74
CA ALA A 163 8.66 2.39 -3.94
C ALA A 163 9.39 3.12 -5.07
N ARG A 164 9.89 4.32 -4.76
CA ARG A 164 10.59 5.15 -5.73
C ARG A 164 11.91 4.54 -6.18
N ALA A 165 12.72 4.02 -5.26
CA ALA A 165 14.01 3.39 -5.56
C ALA A 165 13.88 2.08 -6.36
N HIS A 166 12.70 1.46 -6.39
CA HIS A 166 12.38 0.29 -7.20
C HIS A 166 11.56 0.65 -8.46
N GLY A 167 11.45 1.93 -8.79
CA GLY A 167 10.94 2.37 -10.08
C GLY A 167 9.45 2.69 -10.14
N ALA A 168 8.76 2.74 -9.00
CA ALA A 168 7.39 3.25 -8.96
C ALA A 168 7.34 4.76 -9.28
N ASP A 169 6.25 5.14 -9.93
CA ASP A 169 5.88 6.53 -10.17
C ASP A 169 4.88 7.05 -9.13
N THR A 170 4.10 6.14 -8.54
CA THR A 170 3.12 6.42 -7.48
C THR A 170 2.96 5.18 -6.57
N ALA A 171 2.34 5.33 -5.40
CA ALA A 171 2.10 4.27 -4.42
C ALA A 171 0.77 4.50 -3.68
#